data_AF-A0A0R3U102-F1
#
_entry.id   AF-A0A0R3U102-F1
#
_cell.length_a   1.000
_cell.length_b   1.000
_cell.length_c   1.000
_cell.angle_alpha   90.00
_cell.angle_beta   90.00
_cell.angle_gamma   90.00
#
_symmetry.space_group_name_H-M   'P 1'
#
loop_
_entity.id
_entity.type
_entity.pdbx_description
1 polymer ?
#
loop_
_entity_poly.entity_id
_entity_poly.type
_entity_poly.pdbx_seq_one_letter_code
_entity_poly.pdbx_strand_id
1 'polypeptide(L)'
;MPRPEELSVSTHLSTKDAESASTAKPPRNKFVQFFIDNWFMITTIIGVIIGFGVGFALNQKGLDATAKTWIAMPGDIYIRLLKLTILPMISANIINVMANLNPKENGKVSAISLGFILIFNLLSPLIGVMYAYIIQPGKWAIGDDVPGGGDPGAHGGTQISYIFRDLLLNIFPDNIVGVTLFQASTDFDNPITNDDTKEVTYNAVTASGTNMIGKTIGI
;
A
#
# COMPACT_ATOMS: atom_id res chain seq x y z
N MET A 1 -51.72 -29.60 39.04
CA MET A 1 -51.68 -30.31 37.75
C MET A 1 -51.01 -29.37 36.75
N PRO A 2 -49.74 -29.59 36.36
CA PRO A 2 -49.05 -28.70 35.43
C PRO A 2 -49.67 -28.78 34.02
N ARG A 3 -49.68 -27.67 33.29
CA ARG A 3 -50.29 -27.55 31.95
C ARG A 3 -49.55 -28.41 30.92
N PRO A 4 -50.25 -29.04 29.95
CA PRO A 4 -49.65 -29.95 28.96
C PRO A 4 -48.56 -29.30 28.09
N GLU A 5 -48.51 -27.97 28.01
CA GLU A 5 -47.49 -27.22 27.28
C GLU A 5 -46.12 -27.15 28.00
N GLU A 6 -46.07 -27.26 29.33
CA GLU A 6 -44.77 -27.19 30.03
C GLU A 6 -44.00 -28.52 29.97
N LEU A 7 -44.70 -29.64 29.78
CA LEU A 7 -44.12 -30.96 29.65
C LEU A 7 -43.45 -31.16 28.28
N SER A 8 -44.02 -30.60 27.20
CA SER A 8 -43.44 -30.65 25.86
C SER A 8 -42.20 -29.76 25.75
N VAL A 9 -42.24 -28.56 26.33
CA VAL A 9 -41.09 -27.64 26.37
C VAL A 9 -39.91 -28.25 27.14
N SER A 10 -40.18 -28.92 28.27
CA SER A 10 -39.13 -29.59 29.06
C SER A 10 -38.51 -30.79 28.34
N THR A 11 -39.32 -31.53 27.58
CA THR A 11 -38.86 -32.69 26.80
C THR A 11 -38.01 -32.25 25.60
N HIS A 12 -38.39 -31.15 24.93
CA HIS A 12 -37.65 -30.57 23.81
C HIS A 12 -36.33 -29.91 24.23
N LEU A 13 -36.25 -29.35 25.44
CA LEU A 13 -35.00 -28.81 25.99
C LEU A 13 -34.01 -29.95 26.28
N SER A 14 -34.49 -31.03 26.91
CA SER A 14 -33.64 -32.15 27.30
C SER A 14 -33.06 -32.94 26.11
N THR A 15 -33.77 -33.04 24.98
CA THR A 15 -33.25 -33.67 23.75
C THR A 15 -32.22 -32.82 23.02
N LYS A 16 -32.30 -31.49 23.10
CA LYS A 16 -31.34 -30.58 22.45
C LYS A 16 -29.98 -30.59 23.15
N ASP A 17 -30.00 -30.75 24.46
CA ASP A 17 -28.78 -30.82 25.28
C ASP A 17 -28.05 -32.16 25.12
N ALA A 18 -28.78 -33.24 24.81
CA ALA A 18 -28.21 -34.57 24.59
C ALA A 18 -27.53 -34.73 23.21
N GLU A 19 -28.01 -34.05 22.16
CA GLU A 19 -27.42 -34.14 20.81
C GLU A 19 -26.17 -33.25 20.64
N SER A 20 -26.05 -32.18 21.43
CA SER A 20 -24.88 -31.30 21.43
C SER A 20 -23.63 -31.91 22.08
N ALA A 21 -23.79 -32.99 22.86
CA ALA A 21 -22.68 -33.62 23.60
C ALA A 21 -21.80 -34.56 22.77
N SER A 22 -22.17 -34.92 21.53
CA SER A 22 -21.51 -35.98 20.75
C SER A 22 -20.60 -35.51 19.59
N THR A 23 -20.23 -34.23 19.51
CA THR A 23 -19.24 -33.74 18.51
C THR A 23 -18.01 -33.09 19.16
N ALA A 24 -17.61 -33.55 20.34
CA ALA A 24 -16.37 -33.12 20.99
C ALA A 24 -15.14 -33.68 20.24
N LYS A 25 -14.64 -32.89 19.28
CA LYS A 25 -13.37 -33.08 18.58
C LYS A 25 -12.22 -33.21 19.60
N PRO A 26 -11.25 -34.14 19.45
CA PRO A 26 -10.26 -34.44 20.48
C PRO A 26 -9.43 -33.19 20.85
N PRO A 27 -8.94 -33.08 22.11
CA PRO A 27 -8.17 -31.93 22.56
C PRO A 27 -6.86 -31.85 21.76
N ARG A 28 -6.83 -30.95 20.78
CA ARG A 28 -5.63 -30.69 19.99
C ARG A 28 -4.59 -30.02 20.89
N ASN A 29 -3.33 -30.43 20.76
CA ASN A 29 -2.21 -29.82 21.50
C ASN A 29 -2.22 -28.30 21.32
N LYS A 30 -2.17 -27.55 22.42
CA LYS A 30 -2.20 -26.06 22.43
C LYS A 30 -1.14 -25.43 21.51
N PHE A 31 0.01 -26.10 21.37
CA PHE A 31 1.07 -25.69 20.44
C PHE A 31 0.61 -25.80 18.98
N VAL A 32 0.02 -26.93 18.59
CA VAL A 32 -0.51 -27.14 17.24
C VAL A 32 -1.69 -26.21 16.96
N GLN A 33 -2.50 -25.92 17.97
CA GLN A 33 -3.59 -24.94 17.86
C GLN A 33 -3.05 -23.54 17.59
N PHE A 34 -2.01 -23.10 18.33
CA PHE A 34 -1.33 -21.83 18.08
C PHE A 34 -0.72 -21.74 16.66
N PHE A 35 -0.11 -22.82 16.15
CA PHE A 35 0.41 -22.87 14.78
C PHE A 35 -0.67 -22.82 13.72
N ILE A 36 -1.87 -23.33 14.01
CA ILE A 36 -3.02 -23.27 13.09
C ILE A 36 -3.64 -21.88 13.11
N ASP A 37 -3.77 -21.27 14.29
CA ASP A 37 -4.33 -19.94 14.45
C ASP A 37 -3.48 -18.87 13.75
N ASN A 38 -2.16 -19.08 13.66
CA ASN A 38 -1.20 -18.16 13.05
C ASN A 38 -0.57 -18.69 11.75
N TRP A 39 -1.18 -19.69 11.12
CA TRP A 39 -0.59 -20.41 9.99
C TRP A 39 -0.18 -19.48 8.83
N PHE A 40 -1.03 -18.51 8.48
CA PHE A 40 -0.75 -17.58 7.38
C PHE A 40 0.48 -16.71 7.66
N MET A 41 0.54 -16.10 8.84
CA MET A 41 1.68 -15.25 9.25
C MET A 41 3.00 -16.03 9.29
N ILE A 42 2.97 -17.25 9.84
CA ILE A 42 4.16 -18.09 9.92
C ILE A 42 4.65 -18.49 8.52
N THR A 43 3.72 -18.84 7.63
CA THR A 43 4.04 -19.20 6.24
C THR A 43 4.63 -18.02 5.47
N THR A 44 4.13 -16.79 5.64
CA THR A 44 4.71 -15.62 4.96
C THR A 44 6.11 -15.30 5.43
N ILE A 45 6.37 -15.38 6.75
CA ILE A 45 7.71 -15.16 7.31
C ILE A 45 8.70 -16.20 6.78
N ILE A 46 8.33 -17.48 6.81
CA ILE A 46 9.16 -18.57 6.27
C ILE A 46 9.40 -18.35 4.77
N GLY A 47 8.37 -17.96 4.01
CA GLY A 47 8.48 -17.63 2.59
C GLY A 47 9.46 -16.50 2.30
N VAL A 48 9.48 -15.44 3.11
CA VAL A 48 10.44 -14.32 2.97
C VAL A 48 11.87 -14.80 3.26
N ILE A 49 12.08 -15.58 4.32
CA ILE A 49 13.41 -16.11 4.67
C ILE A 49 13.96 -17.01 3.57
N ILE A 50 13.14 -17.92 3.06
CA ILE A 50 13.52 -18.81 1.95
C ILE A 50 13.78 -17.99 0.69
N GLY A 51 12.90 -17.04 0.35
CA GLY A 51 13.05 -16.16 -0.81
C GLY A 51 14.35 -15.36 -0.77
N PHE A 52 14.71 -14.82 0.39
CA PHE A 52 15.97 -14.12 0.59
C PHE A 52 17.18 -15.05 0.45
N GLY A 53 17.14 -16.23 1.08
CA GLY A 53 18.22 -17.22 1.00
C GLY A 53 18.46 -17.71 -0.43
N VAL A 54 17.38 -18.03 -1.16
CA VAL A 54 17.45 -18.42 -2.58
C VAL A 54 17.93 -17.26 -3.44
N GLY A 55 17.42 -16.05 -3.23
CA GLY A 55 17.85 -14.85 -3.96
C GLY A 55 19.34 -14.57 -3.80
N PHE A 56 19.87 -14.70 -2.58
CA PHE A 56 21.29 -14.55 -2.30
C PHE A 56 22.14 -15.66 -2.93
N ALA A 57 21.69 -16.92 -2.86
CA ALA A 57 22.38 -18.05 -3.46
C ALA A 57 22.42 -17.97 -5.01
N LEU A 58 21.33 -17.50 -5.63
CA LEU A 58 21.26 -17.27 -7.08
C LEU A 58 22.12 -16.08 -7.51
N ASN A 59 22.25 -15.05 -6.68
CA ASN A 59 23.12 -13.91 -6.94
C ASN A 59 24.60 -14.33 -7.00
N GLN A 60 25.06 -15.14 -6.03
CA GLN A 60 26.45 -15.61 -5.99
C GLN A 60 26.85 -16.52 -7.16
N LYS A 61 25.90 -17.29 -7.71
CA LYS A 61 26.17 -18.20 -8.84
C LYS A 61 26.18 -17.53 -10.22
N GLY A 62 25.91 -16.22 -10.30
CA GLY A 62 26.01 -15.47 -11.55
C GLY A 62 25.06 -15.96 -12.65
N LEU A 63 23.76 -16.04 -12.37
CA LEU A 63 22.77 -16.49 -13.35
C LEU A 63 22.71 -15.61 -14.61
N ASP A 64 22.54 -16.28 -15.75
CA ASP A 64 22.24 -15.70 -17.05
C ASP A 64 20.96 -14.83 -17.01
N ALA A 65 20.92 -13.80 -17.86
CA ALA A 65 19.84 -12.79 -17.86
C ALA A 65 18.48 -13.41 -18.16
N THR A 66 18.42 -14.41 -19.05
CA THR A 66 17.19 -15.12 -19.39
C THR A 66 16.65 -15.89 -18.19
N ALA A 67 17.50 -16.62 -17.45
CA ALA A 67 17.09 -17.38 -16.27
C ALA A 67 16.54 -16.48 -15.15
N LYS A 68 17.08 -15.27 -15.00
CA LYS A 68 16.58 -14.25 -14.06
C LYS A 68 15.18 -13.77 -14.43
N THR A 69 14.87 -13.59 -15.70
CA THR A 69 13.52 -13.20 -16.15
C THR A 69 12.50 -14.30 -15.84
N TRP A 70 12.81 -15.57 -16.13
CA TRP A 70 11.89 -16.67 -15.86
C TRP A 70 11.60 -16.88 -14.38
N ILE A 71 12.60 -16.72 -13.50
CA ILE A 71 12.40 -16.83 -12.04
C ILE A 71 11.64 -15.63 -11.46
N ALA A 72 11.76 -14.45 -12.07
CA ALA A 72 11.03 -13.23 -11.64
C ALA A 72 9.56 -13.23 -12.07
N MET A 73 9.21 -13.93 -13.16
CA MET A 73 7.85 -13.98 -13.70
C MET A 73 6.72 -14.27 -12.67
N PRO A 74 6.80 -15.27 -11.77
CA PRO A 74 5.75 -15.48 -10.78
C PRO A 74 5.57 -14.28 -9.83
N GLY A 75 6.66 -13.58 -9.48
CA GLY A 75 6.61 -12.36 -8.69
C GLY A 75 5.94 -11.22 -9.46
N ASP A 76 6.28 -11.04 -10.74
CA ASP A 76 5.66 -10.02 -11.59
C ASP A 76 4.16 -10.27 -11.78
N ILE A 77 3.75 -11.53 -11.97
CA ILE A 77 2.33 -11.91 -12.05
C ILE A 77 1.62 -11.57 -10.73
N TYR A 78 2.23 -11.89 -9.59
CA TYR A 78 1.67 -11.55 -8.28
C TYR A 78 1.49 -10.04 -8.09
N ILE A 79 2.49 -9.23 -8.43
CA ILE A 79 2.40 -7.76 -8.36
C ILE A 79 1.31 -7.23 -9.30
N ARG A 80 1.16 -7.79 -10.52
CA ARG A 80 0.08 -7.42 -11.45
C ARG A 80 -1.29 -7.76 -10.89
N LEU A 81 -1.46 -8.92 -10.25
CA LEU A 81 -2.70 -9.30 -9.58
C LEU A 81 -3.04 -8.35 -8.42
N LEU A 82 -2.05 -7.98 -7.61
CA LEU A 82 -2.25 -6.99 -6.53
C LEU A 82 -2.67 -5.63 -7.10
N LYS A 83 -2.01 -5.13 -8.14
CA LYS A 83 -2.38 -3.85 -8.77
C LYS A 83 -3.81 -3.86 -9.30
N LEU A 84 -4.26 -4.98 -9.88
CA LEU A 84 -5.62 -5.15 -10.37
C LEU A 84 -6.66 -5.13 -9.23
N THR A 85 -6.37 -5.76 -8.09
CA THR A 85 -7.31 -5.83 -6.96
C THR A 85 -7.35 -4.55 -6.12
N ILE A 86 -6.26 -3.79 -6.06
CA ILE A 86 -6.19 -2.52 -5.32
C ILE A 86 -7.23 -1.52 -5.83
N LEU A 87 -7.37 -1.38 -7.15
CA LEU A 87 -8.29 -0.43 -7.77
C LEU A 87 -9.74 -0.60 -7.26
N PRO A 88 -10.42 -1.75 -7.46
CA PRO A 88 -11.81 -1.94 -7.02
C PRO A 88 -11.96 -1.91 -5.49
N MET A 89 -10.99 -2.48 -4.75
CA MET A 89 -11.03 -2.53 -3.29
C MET A 89 -11.00 -1.13 -2.66
N ILE A 90 -10.18 -0.22 -3.18
CA ILE A 90 -10.11 1.16 -2.66
C ILE A 90 -11.45 1.87 -2.87
N SER A 91 -12.00 1.87 -4.09
CA SER A 91 -13.28 2.55 -4.36
C SER A 91 -14.43 1.99 -3.54
N ALA A 92 -14.54 0.66 -3.40
CA ALA A 92 -15.60 0.04 -2.62
C ALA A 92 -15.48 0.38 -1.12
N ASN A 93 -14.26 0.36 -0.58
CA ASN A 93 -14.03 0.70 0.82
C ASN A 93 -14.33 2.17 1.11
N ILE A 94 -13.94 3.11 0.22
CA ILE A 94 -14.20 4.53 0.42
C ILE A 94 -15.71 4.81 0.42
N ILE A 95 -16.46 4.30 -0.56
CA ILE A 95 -17.91 4.47 -0.62
C ILE A 95 -18.56 3.93 0.66
N ASN A 96 -18.16 2.75 1.11
CA ASN A 96 -18.68 2.13 2.33
C ASN A 96 -18.34 2.98 3.58
N VAL A 97 -17.12 3.49 3.68
CA VAL A 97 -16.71 4.37 4.79
C VAL A 97 -17.51 5.67 4.79
N MET A 98 -17.65 6.32 3.64
CA MET A 98 -18.41 7.58 3.53
C MET A 98 -19.89 7.38 3.84
N ALA A 99 -20.50 6.30 3.39
CA ALA A 99 -21.91 5.99 3.64
C ALA A 99 -22.23 5.72 5.12
N ASN A 100 -21.26 5.19 5.88
CA ASN A 100 -21.42 4.90 7.30
C ASN A 100 -20.92 6.03 8.23
N LEU A 101 -20.33 7.09 7.68
CA LEU A 101 -19.79 8.19 8.47
C LEU A 101 -20.86 9.23 8.77
N ASN A 102 -21.43 9.23 9.98
CA ASN A 102 -22.26 10.33 10.48
C ASN A 102 -21.38 11.50 10.95
N PRO A 103 -21.31 12.64 10.24
CA PRO A 103 -20.41 13.75 10.60
C PRO A 103 -20.76 14.40 11.94
N LYS A 104 -22.04 14.37 12.35
CA LYS A 104 -22.51 14.95 13.60
C LYS A 104 -22.04 14.18 14.85
N GLU A 105 -21.87 12.86 14.72
CA GLU A 105 -21.50 11.98 15.82
C GLU A 105 -20.00 11.63 15.77
N ASN A 106 -19.46 11.41 14.57
CA ASN A 106 -18.09 10.92 14.35
C ASN A 106 -17.10 12.01 13.91
N GLY A 107 -17.58 13.24 13.65
CA GLY A 107 -16.74 14.33 13.16
C GLY A 107 -15.60 14.71 14.11
N LYS A 108 -15.84 14.70 15.43
CA LYS A 108 -14.80 14.98 16.43
C LYS A 108 -13.70 13.91 16.42
N VAL A 109 -14.08 12.65 16.32
CA VAL A 109 -13.14 11.52 16.24
C VAL A 109 -12.31 11.64 14.96
N SER A 110 -12.95 11.89 13.81
CA SER A 110 -12.27 12.10 12.54
C SER A 110 -11.30 13.29 12.58
N ALA A 111 -11.67 14.41 13.21
CA ALA A 111 -10.81 15.58 13.33
C ALA A 111 -9.58 15.30 14.18
N ILE A 112 -9.74 14.60 15.31
CA ILE A 112 -8.62 14.20 16.17
C ILE A 112 -7.70 13.22 15.42
N SER A 113 -8.27 12.24 14.72
CA SER A 113 -7.50 11.30 13.90
C SER A 113 -6.71 11.99 12.79
N LEU A 114 -7.32 12.92 12.05
CA LEU A 114 -6.63 13.70 11.02
C LEU A 114 -5.52 14.55 11.62
N GLY A 115 -5.77 15.22 12.74
CA GLY A 115 -4.74 15.98 13.46
C GLY A 115 -3.55 15.11 13.86
N PHE A 116 -3.82 13.91 14.40
CA PHE A 116 -2.78 12.95 14.76
C PHE A 116 -1.96 12.50 13.54
N ILE A 117 -2.63 12.16 12.43
CA ILE A 117 -1.98 11.75 11.18
C ILE A 117 -1.08 12.87 10.64
N LEU A 118 -1.55 14.12 10.62
CA LEU A 118 -0.76 15.25 10.13
C LEU A 118 0.47 15.52 11.00
N ILE A 119 0.32 15.51 12.33
CA ILE A 119 1.42 15.71 13.27
C ILE A 119 2.46 14.59 13.13
N PHE A 120 2.03 13.33 13.07
CA PHE A 120 2.94 12.19 12.95
C PHE A 120 3.66 12.16 11.59
N ASN A 121 2.98 12.52 10.50
CA ASN A 121 3.60 12.65 9.17
C ASN A 121 4.64 13.78 9.11
N LEU A 122 4.52 14.82 9.94
CA LEU A 122 5.54 15.86 10.03
C LEU A 122 6.70 15.44 10.95
N LEU A 123 6.40 14.73 12.04
CA LEU A 123 7.40 14.31 13.03
C LEU A 123 8.27 13.13 12.55
N SER A 124 7.68 12.20 11.80
CA SER A 124 8.35 11.03 11.22
C SER A 124 9.56 11.38 10.34
N PRO A 125 9.46 12.23 9.30
CA PRO A 125 10.60 12.60 8.47
C PRO A 125 11.65 13.42 9.24
N LEU A 126 11.28 14.21 10.26
CA LEU A 126 12.26 14.92 11.10
C LEU A 126 13.18 13.93 11.82
N ILE A 127 12.61 12.87 12.40
CA ILE A 127 13.38 11.79 13.03
C ILE A 127 14.20 11.05 11.97
N GLY A 128 13.62 10.75 10.80
CA GLY A 128 14.31 10.09 9.69
C GLY A 128 15.54 10.88 9.22
N VAL A 129 15.41 12.19 9.03
CA VAL A 129 16.52 13.08 8.64
C VAL A 129 17.54 13.18 9.77
N MET A 130 17.12 13.25 11.04
CA MET A 130 18.02 13.26 12.19
C MET A 130 18.90 11.99 12.22
N TYR A 131 18.30 10.81 12.06
CA TYR A 131 19.05 9.54 11.98
C TYR A 131 19.94 9.47 10.74
N ALA A 132 19.45 9.90 9.58
CA ALA A 132 20.24 9.95 8.35
C ALA A 132 21.46 10.86 8.50
N TYR A 133 21.31 12.00 9.20
CA TYR A 133 22.41 12.92 9.47
C TYR A 133 23.45 12.36 10.45
N ILE A 134 23.02 11.58 11.45
CA ILE A 134 23.91 10.94 12.43
C ILE A 134 24.66 9.77 11.79
N ILE A 135 23.94 8.90 11.08
CA ILE A 135 24.49 7.68 10.50
C ILE A 135 25.30 7.99 9.23
N GLN A 136 24.93 9.04 8.48
CA GLN A 136 25.53 9.44 7.20
C GLN A 136 25.65 8.25 6.23
N PRO A 137 24.52 7.59 5.90
CA PRO A 137 24.55 6.48 4.96
C PRO A 137 25.12 6.93 3.63
N GLY A 138 26.16 6.23 3.16
CA GLY A 138 26.82 6.52 1.89
C GLY A 138 28.29 6.93 2.02
N LYS A 139 28.78 7.40 3.17
CA LYS A 139 30.22 7.73 3.34
C LYS A 139 31.15 6.53 3.20
N TRP A 140 30.65 5.33 3.50
CA TRP A 140 31.39 4.07 3.32
C TRP A 140 31.11 3.39 1.97
N ALA A 141 30.18 3.92 1.16
CA ALA A 141 29.81 3.36 -0.14
C ALA A 141 30.53 4.06 -1.30
N ILE A 142 31.19 5.18 -1.05
CA ILE A 142 31.97 5.93 -2.04
C ILE A 142 33.43 5.49 -1.89
N GLY A 143 33.86 4.52 -2.70
CA GLY A 143 35.27 4.45 -3.10
C GLY A 143 35.60 5.68 -3.96
N ASP A 144 36.87 6.10 -3.95
CA ASP A 144 37.38 7.38 -4.48
C ASP A 144 37.09 7.70 -5.99
N ASP A 145 36.28 6.92 -6.70
CA ASP A 145 36.01 7.05 -8.13
C ASP A 145 34.51 7.22 -8.47
N VAL A 146 33.80 8.09 -7.76
CA VAL A 146 32.47 8.55 -8.23
C VAL A 146 32.66 9.91 -8.92
N PRO A 147 32.49 10.01 -10.25
CA PRO A 147 32.49 11.29 -10.94
C PRO A 147 31.46 12.17 -10.25
N GLY A 148 31.90 13.38 -9.84
CA GLY A 148 31.19 14.28 -8.96
C GLY A 148 29.67 14.23 -9.16
N GLY A 149 28.97 13.95 -8.06
CA GLY A 149 27.51 14.01 -8.00
C GLY A 149 27.06 15.27 -8.73
N GLY A 150 26.32 15.07 -9.81
CA GLY A 150 25.85 16.14 -10.68
C GLY A 150 25.23 17.24 -9.84
N ASP A 151 25.59 18.48 -10.17
CA ASP A 151 25.11 19.69 -9.49
C ASP A 151 23.60 19.59 -9.20
N PRO A 152 23.19 19.41 -7.93
CA PRO A 152 21.78 19.34 -7.56
C PRO A 152 21.06 20.68 -7.78
N GLY A 153 21.80 21.76 -8.07
CA GLY A 153 21.32 23.13 -8.11
C GLY A 153 20.71 23.56 -9.45
N ALA A 154 20.94 22.86 -10.56
CA ALA A 154 20.62 23.41 -11.88
C ALA A 154 19.11 23.42 -12.22
N HIS A 155 18.27 22.61 -11.55
CA HIS A 155 16.85 22.46 -11.95
C HIS A 155 15.82 22.45 -10.81
N GLY A 156 16.23 22.56 -9.54
CA GLY A 156 15.34 22.27 -8.40
C GLY A 156 14.23 23.30 -8.11
N GLY A 157 14.43 24.57 -8.44
CA GLY A 157 13.48 25.64 -8.06
C GLY A 157 12.23 25.71 -8.95
N THR A 158 12.41 25.57 -10.26
CA THR A 158 11.35 25.80 -11.25
C THR A 158 10.39 24.61 -11.35
N GLN A 159 10.85 23.39 -11.02
CA GLN A 159 10.08 22.16 -11.15
C GLN A 159 8.97 21.99 -10.10
N ILE A 160 9.14 22.57 -8.90
CA ILE A 160 8.21 22.42 -7.79
C ILE A 160 6.80 22.90 -8.17
N SER A 161 6.70 24.02 -8.90
CA SER A 161 5.43 24.56 -9.38
C SER A 161 4.70 23.57 -10.30
N TYR A 162 5.43 22.91 -11.20
CA TYR A 162 4.86 21.90 -12.09
C TYR A 162 4.40 20.65 -11.34
N ILE A 163 5.13 20.22 -10.32
CA ILE A 163 4.73 19.09 -9.46
C ILE A 163 3.44 19.41 -8.69
N PHE A 164 3.32 20.63 -8.12
CA PHE A 164 2.09 21.06 -7.45
C PHE A 164 0.92 21.19 -8.44
N ARG A 165 1.18 21.69 -9.65
CA ARG A 165 0.19 21.72 -10.73
C ARG A 165 -0.28 20.30 -11.05
N ASP A 166 0.62 19.35 -11.26
CA ASP A 166 0.29 17.96 -11.57
C ASP A 166 -0.50 17.31 -10.43
N LEU A 167 -0.17 17.62 -9.17
CA LEU A 167 -0.95 17.18 -8.02
C LEU A 167 -2.39 17.70 -8.09
N LEU A 168 -2.59 18.99 -8.33
CA LEU A 168 -3.94 19.58 -8.42
C LEU A 168 -4.73 19.02 -9.61
N LEU A 169 -4.09 18.85 -10.78
CA LEU A 169 -4.70 18.22 -11.95
C LEU A 169 -5.08 16.77 -11.69
N ASN A 170 -4.30 16.06 -10.85
CA ASN A 170 -4.64 14.71 -10.44
C ASN A 170 -5.73 14.66 -9.34
N ILE A 171 -5.89 15.71 -8.52
CA ILE A 171 -7.01 15.80 -7.55
C ILE A 171 -8.34 16.07 -8.27
N PHE A 172 -8.32 16.94 -9.28
CA PHE A 172 -9.49 17.30 -10.09
C PHE A 172 -9.28 16.86 -11.54
N PRO A 173 -9.40 15.56 -11.82
CA PRO A 173 -9.19 15.04 -13.16
C PRO A 173 -10.29 15.52 -14.12
N ASP A 174 -9.92 15.66 -15.39
CA ASP A 174 -10.82 16.03 -16.48
C ASP A 174 -11.73 14.86 -16.92
N ASN A 175 -11.32 13.61 -16.67
CA ASN A 175 -12.09 12.41 -17.03
C ASN A 175 -12.01 11.30 -15.96
N ILE A 176 -13.17 10.93 -15.40
CA ILE A 176 -13.31 9.88 -14.37
C ILE A 176 -12.88 8.49 -14.88
N VAL A 177 -13.14 8.17 -16.15
CA VAL A 177 -12.71 6.91 -16.76
C VAL A 177 -11.20 6.96 -17.04
N GLY A 178 -10.72 8.11 -17.53
CA GLY A 178 -9.30 8.36 -17.83
C GLY A 178 -8.38 8.17 -16.62
N VAL A 179 -8.82 8.59 -15.43
CA VAL A 179 -8.12 8.44 -14.13
C VAL A 179 -7.69 7.01 -13.83
N THR A 180 -8.42 6.01 -14.34
CA THR A 180 -8.07 4.60 -14.09
C THR A 180 -6.88 4.11 -14.90
N LEU A 181 -6.61 4.75 -16.04
CA LEU A 181 -5.60 4.36 -17.02
C LEU A 181 -4.44 5.36 -17.12
N PHE A 182 -4.71 6.61 -16.74
CA PHE A 182 -3.82 7.73 -16.98
C PHE A 182 -3.72 8.67 -15.76
N GLN A 183 -2.58 9.33 -15.65
CA GLN A 183 -2.31 10.37 -14.66
C GLN A 183 -1.63 11.59 -15.31
N ALA A 184 -1.89 12.78 -14.79
CA ALA A 184 -1.22 14.00 -15.23
C ALA A 184 0.22 14.01 -14.68
N SER A 185 1.18 14.27 -15.56
CA SER A 185 2.60 14.37 -15.21
C SER A 185 3.31 15.35 -16.13
N THR A 186 4.24 16.12 -15.61
CA THR A 186 5.10 16.99 -16.40
C THR A 186 6.29 16.20 -16.94
N ASP A 187 6.65 16.41 -18.21
CA ASP A 187 7.88 15.87 -18.80
C ASP A 187 9.05 16.82 -18.49
N PHE A 188 9.96 16.34 -17.62
CA PHE A 188 11.16 17.08 -17.22
C PHE A 188 12.38 16.81 -18.10
N ASP A 189 12.34 15.78 -18.95
CA ASP A 189 13.46 15.37 -19.80
C ASP A 189 13.57 16.23 -21.06
N ASN A 190 12.45 16.82 -21.51
CA ASN A 190 12.37 17.65 -22.72
C ASN A 190 11.82 19.06 -22.42
N PRO A 191 12.58 19.94 -21.73
CA PRO A 191 12.18 21.31 -21.50
C PRO A 191 12.10 22.11 -22.81
N ILE A 192 11.07 22.92 -22.97
CA ILE A 192 11.02 23.96 -24.01
C ILE A 192 11.74 25.19 -23.48
N THR A 193 12.83 25.58 -24.13
CA THR A 193 13.49 26.87 -23.88
C THR A 193 13.00 27.89 -24.90
N ASN A 194 12.44 29.00 -24.42
CA ASN A 194 12.10 30.12 -25.30
C ASN A 194 13.38 30.94 -25.55
N ASP A 195 13.83 31.00 -26.81
CA ASP A 195 15.09 31.65 -27.19
C ASP A 195 15.10 33.17 -26.92
N ASP A 196 13.93 33.82 -26.90
CA ASP A 196 13.80 35.27 -26.69
C ASP A 196 13.80 35.67 -25.21
N THR A 197 13.17 34.87 -24.34
CA THR A 197 13.04 35.16 -22.89
C THR A 197 13.99 34.35 -22.02
N LYS A 198 14.68 33.35 -22.60
CA LYS A 198 15.47 32.33 -21.90
C LYS A 198 14.67 31.59 -20.81
N GLU A 199 13.34 31.60 -20.89
CA GLU A 199 12.48 30.88 -19.96
C GLU A 199 12.40 29.40 -20.31
N VAL A 200 12.50 28.56 -19.29
CA VAL A 200 12.40 27.11 -19.39
C VAL A 200 10.99 26.69 -18.97
N THR A 201 10.20 26.19 -19.91
CA THR A 201 8.85 25.67 -19.68
C THR A 201 8.80 24.17 -19.88
N TYR A 202 8.05 23.48 -19.03
CA TYR A 202 7.86 22.04 -19.14
C TYR A 202 6.45 21.70 -19.63
N ASN A 203 6.35 20.71 -20.52
CA ASN A 203 5.07 20.28 -21.09
C ASN A 203 4.34 19.33 -20.15
N ALA A 204 3.02 19.49 -20.06
CA ALA A 204 2.17 18.51 -19.41
C ALA A 204 1.96 17.32 -20.34
N VAL A 205 2.16 16.11 -19.82
CA VAL A 205 1.99 14.84 -20.51
C VAL A 205 1.05 13.96 -19.70
N THR A 206 0.33 13.09 -20.42
CA THR A 206 -0.51 12.08 -19.79
C THR A 206 0.31 10.80 -19.65
N ALA A 207 0.74 10.50 -18.42
CA ALA A 207 1.50 9.29 -18.13
C ALA A 207 0.57 8.08 -17.99
N SER A 208 0.99 6.92 -18.49
CA SER A 208 0.25 5.66 -18.30
C SER A 208 0.38 5.20 -16.84
N GLY A 209 -0.74 5.06 -16.15
CA GLY A 209 -0.79 4.73 -14.73
C GLY A 209 -2.11 5.17 -14.08
N THR A 210 -2.50 4.49 -13.01
CA THR A 210 -3.74 4.82 -12.31
C THR A 210 -3.53 6.01 -11.36
N ASN A 211 -4.28 7.09 -11.56
CA ASN A 211 -4.34 8.19 -10.61
C ASN A 211 -5.21 7.81 -9.40
N MET A 212 -4.57 7.29 -8.35
CA MET A 212 -5.25 6.82 -7.13
C MET A 212 -5.90 7.95 -6.32
N ILE A 213 -5.37 9.17 -6.39
CA ILE A 213 -5.88 10.35 -5.66
C ILE A 213 -7.18 10.82 -6.29
N GLY A 214 -7.16 11.09 -7.60
CA GLY A 214 -8.35 11.52 -8.35
C GLY A 214 -9.46 10.48 -8.29
N LYS A 215 -9.11 9.19 -8.31
CA LYS A 215 -10.10 8.12 -8.17
C LYS A 215 -10.82 8.14 -6.81
N THR A 216 -10.08 8.42 -5.74
CA THR A 216 -10.62 8.41 -4.37
C THR A 216 -11.53 9.61 -4.10
N ILE A 217 -11.29 10.73 -4.79
CA ILE A 217 -12.01 12.00 -4.57
C ILE A 217 -13.18 12.17 -5.55
N GLY A 218 -13.05 11.65 -6.79
CA GLY A 218 -14.04 11.79 -7.86
C GLY A 218 -15.13 10.71 -7.92
N ILE A 219 -15.12 9.73 -7.01
CA ILE A 219 -16.15 8.69 -6.85
C ILE A 219 -16.89 8.94 -5.54
#